data_AF-A0A7C3Z764-F1
#
_entry.id   AF-A0A7C3Z764-F1
#
_cell.length_a   1.000
_cell.length_b   1.000
_cell.length_c   1.000
_cell.angle_alpha   90.00
_cell.angle_beta   90.00
_cell.angle_gamma   90.00
#
_symmetry.space_group_name_H-M   'P 1'
#
loop_
_entity.id
_entity.type
_entity.pdbx_description
1 polymer ?
#
loop_
_entity_poly.entity_id
_entity_poly.type
_entity_poly.pdbx_seq_one_letter_code
_entity_poly.pdbx_strand_id
1 'polypeptide(L)'
;VDPAFVLKALLEGADGVFVAGCHIGDCHFIRGNYFTRRRMAALKELLGAFSIKGRVRLFWVSASEARRCVEKVEAMYEDLKKMRHEGEKAR
;
A
#
# COMPACT_ATOMS: atom_id res chain seq x y z
N VAL A 1 2.09 8.07 7.82
CA VAL A 1 3.23 7.26 7.34
C VAL A 1 4.17 8.12 6.50
N ASP A 2 5.47 7.91 6.67
CA ASP A 2 6.54 8.52 5.86
C ASP A 2 6.89 7.59 4.68
N PRO A 3 7.05 8.09 3.44
CA PRO A 3 7.47 7.29 2.28
C PRO A 3 8.77 6.52 2.47
N ALA A 4 9.71 7.01 3.29
CA ALA A 4 10.99 6.35 3.51
C ALA A 4 10.84 4.93 4.08
N PHE A 5 9.86 4.71 4.96
CA PHE A 5 9.57 3.37 5.49
C PHE A 5 9.09 2.41 4.40
N VAL A 6 8.26 2.89 3.47
CA VAL A 6 7.73 2.08 2.37
C VAL A 6 8.84 1.72 1.39
N LEU A 7 9.66 2.70 1.01
CA LEU A 7 10.81 2.48 0.13
C LEU A 7 11.81 1.51 0.75
N LYS A 8 12.13 1.67 2.03
CA LYS A 8 13.03 0.78 2.75
C LYS A 8 12.53 -0.67 2.70
N ALA A 9 11.27 -0.91 3.02
CA ALA A 9 10.70 -2.26 2.98
C ALA A 9 10.79 -2.90 1.58
N LEU A 10 10.52 -2.12 0.52
CA LEU A 10 10.65 -2.61 -0.86
C LEU A 10 12.11 -2.92 -1.22
N LEU A 11 13.06 -2.09 -0.79
CA LEU A 11 14.50 -2.31 -1.01
C LEU A 11 15.02 -3.53 -0.25
N GLU A 12 14.44 -3.83 0.91
CA GLU A 12 14.74 -5.03 1.71
C GLU A 12 14.09 -6.31 1.17
N GLY A 13 13.39 -6.23 0.03
CA GLY A 13 12.86 -7.40 -0.68
C GLY A 13 11.39 -7.70 -0.41
N ALA A 14 10.63 -6.79 0.19
CA ALA A 14 9.19 -6.97 0.32
C ALA A 14 8.52 -6.99 -1.06
N ASP A 15 7.69 -8.01 -1.31
CA ASP A 15 6.89 -8.12 -2.54
C ASP A 15 5.90 -6.97 -2.70
N GLY A 16 5.44 -6.39 -1.59
CA GLY A 16 4.63 -5.18 -1.57
C GLY A 16 4.39 -4.67 -0.16
N VAL A 17 3.89 -3.44 -0.06
CA VAL A 17 3.62 -2.75 1.20
C VAL A 17 2.19 -2.20 1.19
N PHE A 18 1.41 -2.54 2.21
CA PHE A 18 0.13 -1.88 2.43
C PHE A 18 0.23 -0.87 3.57
N VAL A 19 -0.52 0.22 3.43
CA VAL A 19 -0.71 1.25 4.44
C VAL A 19 -2.20 1.32 4.74
N ALA A 20 -2.56 1.16 6.01
CA ALA A 20 -3.93 1.28 6.49
C ALA A 20 -4.06 2.51 7.40
N GLY A 21 -5.24 3.12 7.44
CA GLY A 21 -5.55 4.18 8.39
C GLY A 21 -7.04 4.41 8.54
N CYS A 22 -7.41 5.30 9.47
CA CYS A 22 -8.80 5.73 9.67
C CYS A 22 -9.38 6.36 8.40
N HIS A 23 -10.70 6.31 8.26
CA HIS A 23 -11.43 7.04 7.22
C HIS A 23 -11.06 8.51 7.19
N ILE A 24 -11.07 9.08 5.98
CA ILE A 24 -10.81 10.51 5.79
C ILE A 24 -11.89 11.30 6.52
N GLY A 25 -11.48 12.18 7.44
CA GLY A 25 -12.37 12.88 8.38
C GLY A 25 -12.32 12.31 9.80
N ASP A 26 -12.09 11.00 9.95
CA ASP A 26 -12.12 10.29 11.25
C ASP A 26 -10.73 10.08 11.85
N CYS A 27 -9.75 10.87 11.43
CA CYS A 27 -8.41 10.72 11.97
C CYS A 27 -8.41 11.13 13.43
N HIS A 28 -7.98 10.24 14.33
CA HIS A 28 -7.82 10.56 15.75
C HIS A 28 -6.90 11.78 15.96
N PHE A 29 -5.91 11.94 15.09
CA PHE A 29 -4.98 13.08 15.07
C PHE A 29 -5.35 14.14 14.02
N ILE A 30 -6.65 14.27 13.71
CA ILE A 30 -7.29 15.28 12.86
C ILE A 30 -6.89 15.21 11.37
N ARG A 31 -5.60 15.34 11.04
CA ARG A 31 -5.11 15.47 9.65
C ARG A 31 -4.07 14.44 9.22
N GLY A 32 -3.66 13.53 10.11
CA GLY A 32 -2.58 12.55 9.85
C GLY A 32 -2.79 11.69 8.60
N ASN A 33 -4.02 11.25 8.36
CA ASN A 33 -4.39 10.47 7.18
C ASN A 33 -4.40 11.30 5.89
N TYR A 34 -4.73 12.60 5.91
CA TYR A 34 -4.65 13.48 4.74
C TYR A 34 -3.21 13.67 4.25
N PHE A 35 -2.25 13.80 5.16
CA PHE A 35 -0.83 13.84 4.79
C PHE A 35 -0.39 12.51 4.20
N THR A 36 -0.78 11.39 4.81
CA THR A 36 -0.47 10.05 4.32
C THR A 36 -1.06 9.83 2.92
N ARG A 37 -2.29 10.27 2.66
CA ARG A 37 -2.93 10.18 1.34
C ARG A 37 -2.11 10.84 0.25
N ARG A 38 -1.66 12.08 0.49
CA ARG A 38 -0.84 12.85 -0.47
C ARG A 38 0.53 12.21 -0.69
N ARG A 39 1.19 11.80 0.40
CA ARG A 39 2.50 11.14 0.36
C ARG A 39 2.46 9.83 -0.43
N MET A 40 1.45 8.99 -0.19
CA MET A 40 1.32 7.71 -0.90
C MET A 40 0.91 7.90 -2.36
N ALA A 41 0.14 8.95 -2.69
CA ALA A 41 -0.14 9.28 -4.09
C ALA A 41 1.15 9.62 -4.84
N ALA A 42 1.96 10.54 -4.30
CA ALA A 42 3.26 10.90 -4.90
C ALA A 42 4.21 9.70 -5.00
N LEU A 43 4.26 8.85 -3.97
CA LEU A 43 5.09 7.64 -3.99
C LEU A 43 4.64 6.65 -5.07
N LYS A 44 3.32 6.46 -5.26
CA LYS A 44 2.80 5.57 -6.31
C LYS A 44 3.15 6.06 -7.72
N GLU A 45 3.08 7.37 -7.96
CA GLU A 45 3.52 7.96 -9.23
C GLU A 45 5.02 7.72 -9.47
N LEU A 46 5.85 7.96 -8.44
CA LEU A 46 7.29 7.70 -8.50
C LEU A 46 7.59 6.23 -8.83
N LEU A 47 7.01 5.29 -8.08
CA LEU A 47 7.18 3.85 -8.34
C LEU A 47 6.67 3.46 -9.73
N GLY A 48 5.65 4.17 -10.23
CA GLY A 48 5.14 4.01 -11.58
C GLY A 48 6.14 4.36 -12.67
N ALA A 49 6.99 5.37 -12.45
CA ALA A 49 8.07 5.74 -13.36
C ALA A 49 9.19 4.68 -13.42
N PHE A 50 9.38 3.91 -12.34
CA PHE A 50 10.36 2.81 -12.28
C PHE A 50 9.76 1.43 -12.64
N SER A 51 8.55 1.38 -13.19
CA SER A 51 7.85 0.12 -13.51
C SER A 51 7.58 -0.77 -12.28
N ILE A 52 7.57 -0.22 -11.07
CA ILE A 52 7.27 -0.92 -9.80
C ILE A 52 5.79 -0.64 -9.41
N LYS A 53 4.89 -0.67 -10.40
CA LYS A 53 3.45 -0.42 -10.19
C LYS A 53 2.82 -1.51 -9.34
N GLY A 54 1.73 -1.19 -8.64
CA GLY A 54 0.91 -2.17 -7.90
C GLY A 54 1.49 -2.68 -6.57
N ARG A 55 2.77 -2.41 -6.26
CA ARG A 55 3.43 -2.89 -5.03
C ARG A 55 3.13 -2.08 -3.77
N VAL A 56 2.45 -0.93 -3.87
CA VAL A 56 2.03 -0.14 -2.70
C VAL A 56 0.52 0.07 -2.73
N ARG A 57 -0.17 -0.28 -1.63
CA ARG A 57 -1.61 0.01 -1.45
C ARG A 57 -1.85 0.89 -0.24
N LEU A 58 -2.86 1.74 -0.37
CA LEU A 58 -3.38 2.57 0.72
C LEU A 58 -4.88 2.31 0.80
N PHE A 59 -5.37 1.95 1.97
CA PHE A 59 -6.80 1.76 2.20
C PHE A 59 -7.20 2.34 3.56
N TRP A 60 -8.48 2.66 3.69
CA TRP A 60 -9.05 3.26 4.88
C TRP A 60 -10.05 2.30 5.51
N VAL A 61 -9.84 1.97 6.78
CA VAL A 61 -10.69 1.06 7.57
C VAL A 61 -10.82 1.62 8.98
N SER A 62 -12.00 1.52 9.57
CA SER A 62 -12.23 1.79 10.99
C SER A 62 -11.90 0.56 11.84
N ALA A 63 -11.78 0.75 13.16
CA ALA A 63 -11.53 -0.36 14.08
C ALA A 63 -12.64 -1.45 14.07
N SER A 64 -13.86 -1.10 13.63
CA SER A 64 -14.99 -2.04 13.53
C SER A 64 -15.09 -2.77 12.18
N GLU A 65 -14.24 -2.45 11.21
CA GLU A 65 -14.28 -2.99 9.84
C GLU A 65 -13.29 -4.13 9.61
N ALA A 66 -13.17 -5.06 10.56
CA ALA A 66 -12.22 -6.17 10.48
C ALA A 66 -12.35 -7.00 9.18
N ARG A 67 -13.59 -7.36 8.78
CA ARG A 67 -13.83 -8.13 7.54
C ARG A 67 -13.33 -7.40 6.30
N ARG A 68 -13.61 -6.10 6.19
CA ARG A 68 -13.14 -5.25 5.10
C ARG A 68 -11.61 -5.17 5.06
N CYS A 69 -10.96 -5.12 6.22
CA CYS A 69 -9.50 -5.16 6.30
C CYS A 69 -8.93 -6.45 5.71
N VAL A 70 -9.50 -7.60 6.11
CA VAL A 70 -9.11 -8.93 5.59
C VAL A 70 -9.28 -8.98 4.07
N GLU A 71 -10.46 -8.62 3.56
CA GLU A 71 -10.74 -8.60 2.12
C GLU A 71 -9.73 -7.75 1.33
N LYS A 72 -9.33 -6.59 1.86
CA LYS A 72 -8.35 -5.70 1.21
C LYS A 72 -6.93 -6.28 1.20
N VAL A 73 -6.54 -6.94 2.27
CA VAL A 73 -5.23 -7.59 2.40
C VAL A 73 -5.17 -8.82 1.49
N GLU A 74 -6.20 -9.68 1.51
CA GLU A 74 -6.28 -10.85 0.63
C GLU A 74 -6.25 -10.46 -0.85
N ALA A 75 -7.02 -9.44 -1.24
CA ALA A 75 -6.99 -8.93 -2.61
C ALA A 75 -5.59 -8.42 -3.01
N MET A 76 -4.84 -7.81 -2.08
CA MET A 76 -3.46 -7.40 -2.36
C MET A 76 -2.53 -8.60 -2.52
N TYR A 77 -2.65 -9.57 -1.63
CA TYR A 77 -1.84 -10.79 -1.67
C TYR A 77 -2.02 -11.54 -2.99
N GLU A 78 -3.26 -11.76 -3.43
CA GLU A 78 -3.55 -12.45 -4.69
C GLU A 78 -2.98 -11.73 -5.91
N ASP A 79 -3.04 -10.39 -5.93
CA ASP A 79 -2.48 -9.61 -7.02
C ASP A 79 -0.94 -9.67 -7.03
N LEU A 80 -0.29 -9.58 -5.86
CA LEU A 80 1.17 -9.73 -5.75
C LEU A 80 1.65 -11.12 -6.14
N LYS A 81 0.92 -12.16 -5.74
CA LYS A 81 1.22 -13.55 -6.07
C LYS A 81 1.22 -13.77 -7.59
N LYS A 82 0.22 -13.22 -8.30
CA LYS A 82 0.16 -13.27 -9.77
C LYS A 82 1.35 -12.56 -10.42
N MET A 83 1.65 -11.33 -9.95
CA MET A 83 2.79 -10.56 -10.47
C MET A 83 4.13 -11.28 -10.29
N ARG A 84 4.32 -12.00 -9.19
CA ARG A 84 5.56 -12.76 -8.95
C ARG A 84 5.70 -13.91 -9.93
N HIS A 85 4.63 -14.69 -10.16
CA HIS A 85 4.64 -15.78 -11.12
C HIS A 85 4.87 -15.31 -12.57
N GLU A 86 4.36 -14.14 -12.95
CA GLU A 86 4.64 -13.55 -14.26
C GLU A 86 6.12 -13.14 -14.40
N GLY A 87 6.68 -12.54 -13.34
CA GLY A 87 8.11 -12.17 -13.30
C GLY A 87 9.06 -13.37 -13.31
N GLU A 88 8.67 -14.50 -12.73
CA GLU A 88 9.42 -15.77 -12.79
C GLU A 88 9.38 -16.40 -14.19
N LYS A 89 8.24 -16.34 -14.89
CA LYS A 89 8.09 -16.89 -16.25
C LYS A 89 8.79 -16.06 -17.33
N ALA A 90 9.01 -14.76 -17.07
CA ALA A 90 9.67 -13.84 -17.98
C ALA A 90 11.21 -13.87 -17.88
N ARG A 91 11.78 -14.65 -16.95
CA ARG A 91 13.20 -14.88 -16.77
C ARG A 91 13.62 -16.23 -17.34
#